data_AF-A0A0B7IZN6-F1
#
_entry.id   AF-A0A0B7IZN6-F1
#
_cell.length_a   1.000
_cell.length_b   1.000
_cell.length_c   1.000
_cell.angle_alpha   90.00
_cell.angle_beta   90.00
_cell.angle_gamma   90.00
#
_symmetry.space_group_name_H-M   'P 1'
#
loop_
_entity.id
_entity.type
_entity.pdbx_description
1 polymer ?
#
loop_
_entity_poly.entity_id
_entity_poly.type
_entity_poly.pdbx_seq_one_letter_code
_entity_poly.pdbx_strand_id
1 'polypeptide(L)'
;MIICSMSQGVSSMGEIVGAELYVTETTKPPVQYTYVGIINIAAQWGGIMALAFGIISITYLFNWHYAFWGGIIIALVGFIARTNLRESTEFIDAKRRIKNTLENFGINDKELSFKEYVEEKINIKCTSYDLI
;
A
#
# COMPACT_ATOMS: atom_id res chain seq x y z
N MET A 1 -3.60 4.66 20.42
CA MET A 1 -3.10 5.68 19.45
C MET A 1 -1.73 5.29 18.90
N ILE A 2 -0.71 5.04 19.74
CA ILE A 2 0.69 4.80 19.30
C ILE A 2 0.84 3.68 18.26
N ILE A 3 0.31 2.48 18.50
CA ILE A 3 0.46 1.34 17.56
C ILE A 3 -0.23 1.62 16.23
N CYS A 4 -1.45 2.17 16.25
CA CYS A 4 -2.17 2.52 15.03
C CYS A 4 -1.43 3.59 14.21
N SER A 5 -0.82 4.58 14.87
CA SER A 5 0.02 5.58 14.21
C SER A 5 1.28 4.99 13.60
N MET A 6 1.90 3.99 14.24
CA MET A 6 3.03 3.25 13.66
C MET A 6 2.58 2.46 12.43
N SER A 7 1.48 1.71 12.51
CA SER A 7 0.93 0.95 11.38
C SER A 7 0.50 1.86 10.23
N GLN A 8 -0.09 3.02 10.53
CA GLN A 8 -0.46 4.02 9.52
C GLN A 8 0.78 4.62 8.83
N GLY A 9 1.85 4.89 9.59
CA GLY A 9 3.12 5.35 9.01
C GLY A 9 3.72 4.34 8.04
N VAL A 10 3.73 3.05 8.42
CA VAL A 10 4.20 1.96 7.56
C VAL A 10 3.31 1.83 6.31
N SER A 11 1.98 1.90 6.46
CA SER A 11 1.03 1.86 5.33
C SER A 11 1.24 3.02 4.36
N SER A 12 1.34 4.25 4.87
CA SER A 12 1.49 5.45 4.03
C SER A 12 2.78 5.43 3.23
N MET A 13 3.87 4.92 3.79
CA MET A 13 5.14 4.81 3.06
C MET A 13 5.05 3.74 1.97
N GLY A 14 4.46 2.58 2.27
CA GLY A 14 4.26 1.52 1.29
C GLY A 14 3.34 1.92 0.13
N GLU A 15 2.36 2.78 0.39
CA GLU A 15 1.46 3.32 -0.64
C GLU A 15 2.16 4.26 -1.61
N ILE A 16 3.04 5.14 -1.12
CA ILE A 16 3.80 6.06 -1.99
C ILE A 16 4.81 5.28 -2.82
N VAL A 17 5.60 4.41 -2.19
CA VAL A 17 6.61 3.59 -2.89
C VAL A 17 5.94 2.64 -3.88
N GLY A 18 4.81 2.03 -3.51
CA GLY A 18 4.03 1.17 -4.40
C GLY A 18 3.41 1.92 -5.58
N ALA A 19 2.94 3.15 -5.38
CA ALA A 19 2.42 3.99 -6.46
C ALA A 19 3.51 4.45 -7.43
N GLU A 20 4.68 4.83 -6.93
CA GLU A 20 5.84 5.17 -7.76
C GLU A 20 6.28 3.95 -8.57
N LEU A 21 6.38 2.78 -7.94
CA LEU A 21 6.73 1.53 -8.62
C LEU A 21 5.73 1.19 -9.73
N TYR A 22 4.42 1.20 -9.42
CA TYR A 22 3.35 0.95 -10.41
C TYR A 22 3.44 1.86 -11.64
N VAL A 23 3.72 3.15 -11.42
CA VAL A 23 3.84 4.15 -12.49
C VAL A 23 5.07 3.88 -13.36
N THR A 24 6.21 3.53 -12.74
CA THR A 24 7.44 3.20 -13.46
C THR A 24 7.34 1.88 -14.23
N GLU A 25 6.54 0.93 -13.74
CA GLU A 25 6.27 -0.34 -14.42
C GLU A 25 5.32 -0.17 -15.61
N THR A 26 4.28 0.65 -15.46
CA THR A 26 3.22 0.78 -16.48
C THR A 26 3.64 1.69 -17.63
N THR A 27 4.58 2.61 -17.41
CA THR A 27 4.87 3.70 -18.36
C THR A 27 6.33 3.71 -18.80
N LYS A 28 6.59 3.70 -20.11
CA LYS A 28 7.95 3.78 -20.67
C LYS A 28 8.55 5.20 -20.49
N PRO A 29 9.88 5.36 -20.35
CA PRO A 29 10.53 6.68 -20.31
C PRO A 29 10.21 7.47 -21.60
N PRO A 30 10.01 8.81 -21.57
CA PRO A 30 10.33 9.80 -20.53
C PRO A 30 9.14 10.26 -19.64
N VAL A 31 7.92 9.82 -19.92
CA VAL A 31 6.69 10.31 -19.24
C VAL A 31 6.59 9.86 -17.78
N GLN A 32 7.31 8.81 -17.37
CA GLN A 32 7.36 8.30 -15.99
C GLN A 32 7.74 9.38 -14.95
N TYR A 33 8.66 10.30 -15.32
CA TYR A 33 9.14 11.33 -14.39
C TYR A 33 8.06 12.35 -14.04
N THR A 34 7.19 12.66 -15.00
CA THR A 34 6.07 13.58 -14.78
C THR A 34 5.04 12.96 -13.84
N TYR A 35 4.73 11.67 -13.99
CA TYR A 35 3.78 10.99 -13.12
C TYR A 35 4.30 10.83 -11.68
N VAL A 36 5.58 10.46 -11.49
CA VAL A 36 6.21 10.43 -10.16
C VAL A 36 6.24 11.83 -9.52
N GLY A 37 6.48 12.87 -10.33
CA GLY A 37 6.40 14.26 -9.89
C GLY A 37 5.00 14.65 -9.39
N ILE A 38 3.94 14.24 -10.10
CA ILE A 38 2.55 14.51 -9.69
C ILE A 38 2.22 13.82 -8.36
N ILE A 39 2.70 12.60 -8.12
CA ILE A 39 2.53 11.90 -6.83
C ILE A 39 3.19 12.68 -5.69
N ASN A 40 4.42 13.14 -5.88
CA ASN A 40 5.15 13.92 -4.88
C ASN A 40 4.50 15.27 -4.58
N ILE A 41 4.01 15.96 -5.62
CA ILE A 41 3.26 17.20 -5.46
C ILE A 41 1.99 16.92 -4.64
N ALA A 42 1.20 15.89 -5.00
CA ALA A 42 -0.01 15.53 -4.26
C ALA A 42 0.26 15.21 -2.78
N ALA A 43 1.36 14.52 -2.47
CA ALA A 43 1.79 14.25 -1.10
C ALA A 43 2.10 15.54 -0.31
N GLN A 44 2.81 16.49 -0.94
CA GLN A 44 3.09 17.79 -0.32
C GLN A 44 1.82 18.61 -0.05
N TRP A 45 0.86 18.61 -0.99
CA TRP A 45 -0.44 19.27 -0.78
C TRP A 45 -1.22 18.63 0.38
N GLY A 46 -1.17 17.30 0.51
CA GLY A 46 -1.74 16.60 1.67
C GLY A 46 -1.10 17.02 3.00
N GLY A 47 0.23 17.17 3.03
CA GLY A 47 0.95 17.67 4.19
C GLY A 47 0.58 19.11 4.57
N ILE A 48 0.45 20.01 3.58
CA ILE A 48 0.01 21.40 3.81
C ILE A 48 -1.40 21.43 4.39
N MET A 49 -2.32 20.61 3.86
CA MET A 49 -3.67 20.49 4.41
C MET A 49 -3.67 19.98 5.85
N ALA A 50 -2.86 18.97 6.18
CA ALA A 50 -2.74 18.45 7.53
C ALA A 50 -2.26 19.51 8.53
N LEU A 51 -1.26 20.33 8.12
CA LEU A 51 -0.79 21.45 8.92
C LEU A 51 -1.86 22.53 9.11
N ALA A 52 -2.60 22.87 8.05
CA ALA A 52 -3.70 23.83 8.13
C ALA A 52 -4.79 23.35 9.11
N PHE A 53 -5.19 22.07 9.04
CA PHE A 53 -6.12 21.46 9.98
C PHE A 53 -5.57 21.47 11.41
N GLY A 54 -4.27 21.25 11.62
CA GLY A 54 -3.63 21.33 12.93
C GLY A 54 -3.73 22.73 13.55
N ILE A 55 -3.46 23.79 12.77
CA ILE A 55 -3.56 25.19 13.21
C ILE A 55 -5.01 25.53 13.60
N ILE A 56 -5.98 25.10 12.79
CA ILE A 56 -7.40 25.29 13.09
C ILE A 56 -7.78 24.55 14.38
N SER A 57 -7.32 23.30 14.55
CA SER A 57 -7.62 22.49 15.73
C SER A 57 -7.13 23.14 17.03
N ILE A 58 -5.94 23.74 17.02
CA ILE A 58 -5.36 24.43 18.19
C ILE A 58 -6.14 25.70 18.52
N THR A 59 -6.55 26.45 17.49
CA THR A 59 -7.21 27.75 17.66
C THR A 59 -8.63 27.62 18.22
N TYR A 60 -9.37 26.59 17.83
CA TYR A 60 -10.76 26.40 18.23
C TYR A 60 -10.96 25.44 19.43
N LEU A 61 -9.87 25.01 20.11
CA LEU A 61 -9.90 23.98 21.16
C LEU A 61 -10.75 22.76 20.76
N PHE A 62 -10.57 22.30 19.52
CA PHE A 62 -11.38 21.21 18.99
C PHE A 62 -11.08 19.93 19.76
N ASN A 63 -12.12 19.21 20.17
CA ASN A 63 -11.96 17.87 20.73
C ASN A 63 -11.22 17.00 19.72
N TRP A 64 -10.10 16.40 20.13
CA TRP A 64 -9.22 15.57 19.29
C TRP A 64 -9.95 14.44 18.52
N HIS A 65 -11.13 14.03 18.99
CA HIS A 65 -12.02 13.09 18.32
C HIS A 65 -12.40 13.51 16.89
N TYR A 66 -12.57 14.81 16.61
CA TYR A 66 -12.95 15.28 15.28
C TYR A 66 -11.83 15.11 14.24
N ALA A 67 -10.56 15.18 14.67
CA ALA A 67 -9.43 14.84 13.81
C ALA A 67 -9.47 13.36 13.40
N PHE A 68 -9.95 12.50 14.30
CA PHE A 68 -10.13 11.08 14.02
C PHE A 68 -11.27 10.81 13.03
N TRP A 69 -12.40 11.50 13.18
CA TRP A 69 -13.52 11.41 12.24
C TRP A 69 -13.15 11.89 10.85
N GLY A 70 -12.36 12.96 10.73
CA GLY A 70 -11.81 13.40 9.44
C GLY A 70 -10.96 12.32 8.76
N GLY A 71 -10.11 11.62 9.54
CA GLY A 71 -9.31 10.51 9.04
C GLY A 71 -10.13 9.33 8.52
N ILE A 72 -11.28 9.03 9.13
CA ILE A 72 -12.19 7.95 8.69
C ILE A 72 -12.76 8.25 7.29
N ILE A 73 -13.16 9.49 7.03
CA ILE A 73 -13.73 9.89 5.73
C ILE A 73 -12.68 9.74 4.63
N ILE A 74 -11.46 10.22 4.88
CA ILE A 74 -10.34 10.13 3.94
C ILE A 74 -9.97 8.65 3.69
N ALA A 75 -9.96 7.83 4.73
CA ALA A 75 -9.69 6.40 4.62
C ALA A 75 -10.72 5.66 3.77
N LEU A 76 -12.02 5.99 3.91
CA LEU A 76 -13.08 5.39 3.08
C LEU A 76 -12.91 5.75 1.60
N VAL A 77 -12.62 7.01 1.29
CA VAL A 77 -12.38 7.44 -0.09
C VAL A 77 -11.14 6.75 -0.67
N GLY A 78 -10.06 6.67 0.10
CA GLY A 78 -8.84 5.97 -0.30
C GLY A 78 -9.07 4.47 -0.52
N PHE A 79 -9.91 3.83 0.30
CA PHE A 79 -10.27 2.43 0.15
C PHE A 79 -11.03 2.18 -1.16
N ILE A 80 -12.03 3.01 -1.48
CA ILE A 80 -12.82 2.91 -2.72
C ILE A 80 -11.95 3.21 -3.95
N ALA A 81 -10.99 4.13 -3.84
CA ALA A 81 -10.04 4.40 -4.92
C ALA A 81 -9.16 3.16 -5.18
N ARG A 82 -8.65 2.52 -4.12
CA ARG A 82 -7.79 1.32 -4.24
C ARG A 82 -8.48 0.12 -4.85
N THR A 83 -9.76 -0.07 -4.59
CA THR A 83 -10.50 -1.20 -5.17
C THR A 83 -10.71 -1.08 -6.69
N ASN A 84 -10.47 0.09 -7.29
CA ASN A 84 -10.62 0.33 -8.72
C ASN A 84 -9.31 0.29 -9.53
N LEU A 85 -8.13 0.10 -8.90
CA LEU A 85 -6.88 -0.03 -9.65
C LEU A 85 -6.79 -1.40 -10.34
N ARG A 86 -6.59 -1.39 -11.67
CA ARG A 86 -6.31 -2.58 -12.48
C ARG A 86 -4.85 -3.03 -12.22
N GLU A 87 -4.68 -4.30 -11.83
CA GLU A 87 -3.38 -4.95 -11.50
C GLU A 87 -2.28 -4.61 -12.55
N SER A 88 -1.05 -4.35 -12.11
CA SER A 88 0.05 -3.91 -13.00
C SER A 88 0.34 -4.96 -14.08
N THR A 89 0.66 -4.51 -15.30
CA THR A 89 0.76 -5.41 -16.47
C THR A 89 1.91 -6.40 -16.32
N GLU A 90 3.01 -6.00 -15.66
CA GLU A 90 4.14 -6.85 -15.31
C GLU A 90 3.79 -7.87 -14.22
N PHE A 91 2.93 -7.53 -13.25
CA PHE A 91 2.51 -8.49 -12.22
C PHE A 91 1.64 -9.61 -12.80
N ILE A 92 0.79 -9.27 -13.76
CA ILE A 92 0.00 -10.24 -14.52
C ILE A 92 0.93 -11.15 -15.34
N ASP A 93 1.98 -10.60 -15.96
CA ASP A 93 2.94 -11.39 -16.74
C ASP A 93 3.85 -12.25 -15.86
N ALA A 94 4.27 -11.74 -14.69
CA ALA A 94 5.01 -12.50 -13.69
C ALA A 94 4.19 -13.68 -13.15
N LYS A 95 2.92 -13.46 -12.79
CA LYS A 95 1.99 -14.55 -12.43
C LYS A 95 1.85 -15.56 -13.55
N ARG A 96 1.71 -15.10 -14.80
CA ARG A 96 1.60 -15.97 -15.97
C ARG A 96 2.86 -16.79 -16.20
N ARG A 97 4.04 -16.20 -15.99
CA ARG A 97 5.34 -16.88 -16.13
C ARG A 97 5.56 -17.91 -15.03
N ILE A 98 5.19 -17.59 -13.79
CA ILE A 98 5.22 -18.53 -12.66
C ILE A 98 4.27 -19.70 -12.95
N LYS A 99 3.04 -19.42 -13.37
CA LYS A 99 2.05 -20.44 -13.76
C LYS A 99 2.55 -21.36 -14.88
N ASN A 100 3.07 -20.79 -15.97
CA ASN A 100 3.63 -21.59 -17.07
C ASN A 100 4.80 -22.46 -16.62
N THR A 101 5.64 -21.95 -15.70
CA THR A 101 6.76 -22.72 -15.14
C THR A 101 6.25 -23.89 -14.31
N LEU A 102 5.23 -23.67 -13.48
CA LEU A 102 4.60 -24.70 -12.65
C LEU A 102 3.89 -25.79 -13.46
N GLU A 103 3.17 -25.40 -14.52
CA GLU A 103 2.54 -26.35 -15.46
C GLU A 103 3.59 -27.23 -16.15
N ASN A 104 4.76 -26.68 -16.49
CA ASN A 104 5.88 -27.46 -17.04
C ASN A 104 6.50 -28.46 -16.04
N PHE A 105 6.37 -28.22 -14.73
CA PHE A 105 6.82 -29.13 -13.68
C PHE A 105 5.75 -30.15 -13.24
N GLY A 106 4.54 -30.11 -13.82
CA GLY A 106 3.47 -31.06 -13.54
C GLY A 106 2.86 -30.95 -12.13
N ILE A 107 3.07 -29.83 -11.44
CA ILE A 107 2.54 -29.58 -10.10
C ILE A 107 1.14 -28.96 -10.23
N ASN A 108 0.15 -29.52 -9.52
CA ASN A 108 -1.20 -28.95 -9.47
C ASN A 108 -1.17 -27.60 -8.75
N ASP A 109 -1.64 -26.55 -9.41
CA ASP A 109 -1.69 -25.13 -8.95
C ASP A 109 -2.26 -24.98 -7.51
N LYS A 110 -3.18 -25.87 -7.14
CA LYS A 110 -3.84 -25.92 -5.83
C LYS A 110 -2.91 -26.32 -4.69
N GLU A 111 -1.91 -27.16 -4.96
CA GLU A 111 -0.98 -27.69 -3.97
C GLU A 111 0.11 -26.66 -3.67
N LEU A 112 0.50 -25.87 -4.67
CA LEU A 112 1.48 -24.79 -4.51
C LEU A 112 0.90 -23.60 -3.74
N SER A 113 -0.32 -23.15 -4.05
CA SER A 113 -0.96 -22.05 -3.31
C SER A 113 -1.19 -22.42 -1.84
N PHE A 114 -1.49 -23.69 -1.54
CA PHE A 114 -1.57 -24.18 -0.17
C PHE A 114 -0.19 -24.27 0.49
N LYS A 115 0.84 -24.75 -0.21
CA LYS A 115 2.21 -24.87 0.33
C LYS A 115 2.86 -23.50 0.56
N GLU A 116 2.64 -22.52 -0.32
CA GLU A 116 3.10 -21.14 -0.19
C GLU A 116 2.34 -20.43 0.94
N TYR A 117 1.01 -20.59 1.04
CA TYR A 117 0.22 -20.09 2.17
C TYR A 117 0.66 -20.71 3.52
N VAL A 118 1.02 -22.00 3.51
CA VAL A 118 1.51 -22.72 4.69
C VAL A 118 2.94 -22.32 5.04
N GLU A 119 3.86 -22.16 4.08
CA GLU A 119 5.22 -21.66 4.31
C GLU A 119 5.22 -20.21 4.79
N GLU A 120 4.35 -19.35 4.26
CA GLU A 120 4.17 -17.98 4.74
C GLU A 120 3.64 -17.98 6.19
N LYS A 121 2.63 -18.79 6.51
CA LYS A 121 2.12 -18.98 7.88
C LYS A 121 3.16 -19.56 8.85
N ILE A 122 4.02 -20.47 8.39
CA ILE A 122 5.05 -21.11 9.21
C ILE A 122 6.22 -20.14 9.44
N ASN A 123 6.64 -19.37 8.44
CA ASN A 123 7.71 -18.39 8.58
C ASN A 123 7.32 -17.25 9.55
N ILE A 124 6.08 -16.74 9.45
CA ILE A 124 5.54 -15.74 10.39
C ILE A 124 5.50 -16.29 11.84
N LYS A 125 5.19 -17.59 12.02
CA LYS A 125 5.20 -18.23 13.34
C LYS A 125 6.62 -18.46 13.86
N CYS A 126 7.54 -19.01 13.06
CA CYS A 126 8.93 -19.25 13.50
C CYS A 126 9.64 -17.94 13.88
N THR A 127 9.48 -16.86 13.11
CA THR A 127 10.03 -15.54 13.48
C THR A 127 9.46 -14.98 14.78
N SER A 128 8.24 -15.37 15.18
CA SER A 128 7.64 -14.94 16.45
C SER A 128 8.15 -15.72 17.67
N TYR A 129 8.70 -16.94 17.49
CA TYR A 129 9.28 -17.74 18.59
C TYR A 129 10.77 -17.48 18.82
N ASP A 130 11.48 -16.93 17.83
CA ASP A 130 12.90 -16.52 17.95
C ASP A 130 13.08 -15.08 18.50
N LEU A 131 11.98 -14.39 18.81
CA LEU A 131 11.94 -13.00 19.31
C LEU A 131 11.39 -12.87 20.75
N ILE A 132 11.32 -13.97 21.50
CA ILE A 132 11.08 -14.03 22.96
C ILE A 132 12.28 -14.71 23.61
#